data_AF-A0A7S1ZCR9-F1
#
_entry.id   AF-A0A7S1ZCR9-F1
#
_cell.length_a   1.000
_cell.length_b   1.000
_cell.length_c   1.000
_cell.angle_alpha   90.00
_cell.angle_beta   90.00
_cell.angle_gamma   90.00
#
_symmetry.space_group_name_H-M   'P 1'
#
loop_
_entity.id
_entity.type
_entity.pdbx_description
1 polymer ?
#
loop_
_entity_poly.entity_id
_entity_poly.type
_entity_poly.pdbx_seq_one_letter_code
_entity_poly.pdbx_strand_id
1 'polypeptide(L)'
;DEKNPADEEAGEPKTEEAADEEKIRELTQATKRAMRTVRRAAGVEGRPAVGVTQPRRGRGQGQGQKRGREAQQTQIRILDEDAVVPGRGWSLNDAKAGFCDGSSTSRCGRNFGSNCLLSGHNDGRAGLIGDALSGWLVMTVPNVKEGIILMRMECWVAANSNPRTEGWTAVDDQPAPDGNGGGGGGGDGGSNSTRGLKGNPAELPDDMEFDIAINGAIVKTMKKEEFMSWGVEKTKNFALWPILDDVEWAKMDWGDQDGKDVEVGVRLRSARGREATVRVSHVYYA
;
A
#
# COMPACT_ATOMS: atom_id res chain seq x y z
N ASP A 1 -67.29 -32.34 -0.20
CA ASP A 1 -66.04 -31.98 0.48
C ASP A 1 -64.94 -32.95 0.10
N GLU A 2 -64.23 -32.66 -0.99
CA GLU A 2 -63.00 -33.37 -1.36
C GLU A 2 -62.00 -32.31 -1.81
N LYS A 3 -61.01 -32.06 -0.94
CA LYS A 3 -59.99 -31.02 -1.12
C LYS A 3 -58.76 -31.69 -1.73
N ASN A 4 -58.40 -31.27 -2.94
CA ASN A 4 -57.34 -31.86 -3.74
C ASN A 4 -55.95 -31.41 -3.22
N PRO A 5 -55.03 -32.31 -2.86
CA PRO A 5 -53.72 -31.97 -2.29
C PRO A 5 -52.62 -31.96 -3.37
N ALA A 6 -52.67 -31.02 -4.32
CA ALA A 6 -51.75 -31.03 -5.46
C ALA A 6 -51.07 -29.68 -5.79
N ASP A 7 -51.04 -28.73 -4.86
CA ASP A 7 -50.32 -27.47 -5.03
C ASP A 7 -49.21 -27.33 -3.96
N GLU A 8 -48.18 -28.17 -4.05
CA GLU A 8 -46.86 -27.88 -3.46
C GLU A 8 -45.94 -27.42 -4.59
N GLU A 9 -45.89 -26.09 -4.80
CA GLU A 9 -44.92 -25.45 -5.67
C GLU A 9 -43.51 -25.69 -5.11
N ALA A 10 -42.74 -26.53 -5.81
CA ALA A 10 -41.32 -26.69 -5.57
C ALA A 10 -40.59 -25.39 -5.92
N GLY A 11 -40.19 -24.63 -4.89
CA GLY A 11 -39.37 -23.44 -5.06
C GLY A 11 -38.04 -23.79 -5.71
N GLU A 12 -37.77 -23.18 -6.88
CA GLU A 12 -36.51 -23.35 -7.59
C GLU A 12 -35.32 -22.99 -6.69
N PRO A 13 -34.28 -23.84 -6.62
CA PRO A 13 -33.08 -23.53 -5.85
C PRO A 13 -32.40 -22.32 -6.48
N LYS A 14 -32.32 -21.22 -5.72
CA LYS A 14 -31.51 -20.06 -6.10
C LYS A 14 -30.08 -20.54 -6.34
N THR A 15 -29.61 -20.38 -7.56
CA THR A 15 -28.25 -20.73 -7.96
C THR A 15 -27.24 -19.91 -7.15
N GLU A 16 -26.15 -20.56 -6.74
CA GLU A 16 -25.06 -20.00 -5.93
C GLU A 16 -24.51 -18.67 -6.51
N GLU A 17 -24.57 -18.53 -7.83
CA GLU A 17 -24.20 -17.34 -8.60
C GLU A 17 -25.01 -16.08 -8.21
N ALA A 18 -26.30 -16.21 -7.90
CA ALA A 18 -27.14 -15.08 -7.51
C ALA A 18 -26.77 -14.50 -6.13
N ALA A 19 -26.25 -15.35 -5.23
CA ALA A 19 -25.81 -14.92 -3.90
C ALA A 19 -24.50 -14.10 -3.98
N ASP A 20 -23.61 -14.46 -4.90
CA ASP A 20 -22.35 -13.73 -5.11
C ASP A 20 -22.58 -12.36 -5.75
N GLU A 21 -23.51 -12.24 -6.71
CA GLU A 21 -23.86 -10.95 -7.30
C GLU A 21 -24.45 -9.95 -6.28
N GLU A 22 -25.29 -10.44 -5.35
CA GLU A 22 -25.87 -9.63 -4.29
C GLU A 22 -24.78 -9.10 -3.34
N LYS A 23 -23.82 -9.96 -2.97
CA LYS A 23 -22.70 -9.60 -2.10
C LYS A 23 -21.76 -8.58 -2.75
N ILE A 24 -21.46 -8.72 -4.04
CA ILE A 24 -20.67 -7.73 -4.81
C ILE A 24 -21.39 -6.38 -4.87
N ARG A 25 -22.72 -6.41 -5.05
CA ARG A 25 -23.55 -5.19 -5.10
C ARG A 25 -23.55 -4.46 -3.76
N GLU A 26 -23.64 -5.18 -2.64
CA GLU A 26 -23.56 -4.59 -1.30
C GLU A 26 -22.18 -3.96 -1.03
N LEU A 27 -21.09 -4.67 -1.31
CA LEU A 27 -19.71 -4.15 -1.21
C LEU A 27 -19.50 -2.88 -2.05
N THR A 28 -20.03 -2.88 -3.28
CA THR A 28 -19.97 -1.72 -4.16
C THR A 28 -20.74 -0.53 -3.59
N GLN A 29 -21.91 -0.76 -2.97
CA GLN A 29 -22.69 0.31 -2.34
C GLN A 29 -22.03 0.85 -1.08
N ALA A 30 -21.48 -0.02 -0.22
CA ALA A 30 -20.72 0.37 0.96
C ALA A 30 -19.53 1.26 0.57
N THR A 31 -18.76 0.83 -0.42
CA THR A 31 -17.64 1.60 -0.99
C THR A 31 -18.08 2.99 -1.49
N LYS A 32 -19.22 3.08 -2.19
CA LYS A 32 -19.77 4.37 -2.66
C LYS A 32 -20.19 5.28 -1.50
N ARG A 33 -20.71 4.73 -0.40
CA ARG A 33 -21.08 5.49 0.80
C ARG A 33 -19.82 6.02 1.50
N ALA A 34 -18.81 5.19 1.71
CA ALA A 34 -17.53 5.59 2.30
C ALA A 34 -16.89 6.75 1.53
N MET A 35 -16.85 6.68 0.19
CA MET A 35 -16.28 7.77 -0.63
C MET A 35 -17.07 9.09 -0.56
N ARG A 36 -18.39 9.04 -0.34
CA ARG A 36 -19.19 10.26 -0.15
C ARG A 36 -18.87 10.92 1.20
N THR A 37 -18.69 10.12 2.26
CA THR A 37 -18.29 10.61 3.58
C THR A 37 -16.92 11.29 3.52
N VAL A 38 -15.94 10.65 2.88
CA VAL A 38 -14.59 11.22 2.70
C VAL A 38 -14.63 12.56 1.95
N ARG A 39 -15.43 12.68 0.87
CA ARG A 39 -15.55 13.95 0.13
C ARG A 39 -16.16 15.07 0.97
N ARG A 40 -17.09 14.74 1.87
CA ARG A 40 -17.74 15.71 2.77
C ARG A 40 -16.79 16.15 3.89
N ALA A 41 -16.02 15.21 4.46
CA ALA A 41 -14.99 15.50 5.46
C ALA A 41 -13.83 16.35 4.90
N ALA A 42 -13.45 16.12 3.64
CA ALA A 42 -12.39 16.87 2.96
C ALA A 42 -12.75 18.33 2.61
N GLY A 43 -13.95 18.82 2.95
CA GLY A 43 -14.31 20.23 2.80
C GLY A 43 -14.30 20.75 1.35
N VAL A 44 -14.43 19.86 0.36
CA VAL A 44 -14.43 20.22 -1.07
C VAL A 44 -15.68 21.06 -1.44
N GLU A 45 -16.70 21.11 -0.59
CA GLU A 45 -17.83 22.02 -0.71
C GLU A 45 -17.76 23.12 0.36
N GLY A 46 -17.25 24.29 -0.06
CA GLY A 46 -17.60 25.61 0.46
C GLY A 46 -17.41 25.87 1.95
N ARG A 47 -16.22 26.30 2.37
CA ARG A 47 -16.03 27.06 3.62
C ARG A 47 -15.58 28.50 3.35
N PRO A 48 -16.21 29.51 3.98
CA PRO A 48 -15.75 30.90 3.91
C PRO A 48 -14.43 31.07 4.68
N ALA A 49 -13.57 31.96 4.17
CA ALA A 49 -12.24 32.22 4.67
C ALA A 49 -12.24 32.79 6.10
N VAL A 50 -11.55 32.11 7.02
CA VAL A 50 -11.32 32.57 8.40
C VAL A 50 -9.90 33.12 8.51
N GLY A 51 -9.79 34.28 9.17
CA GLY A 51 -8.61 35.14 9.21
C GLY A 51 -7.38 34.54 9.92
N VAL A 52 -6.23 34.91 9.37
CA VAL A 52 -4.87 34.55 9.79
C VAL A 52 -4.52 35.28 11.09
N THR A 53 -4.19 34.52 12.14
CA THR A 53 -3.63 35.07 13.39
C THR A 53 -2.14 34.71 13.47
N GLN A 54 -1.29 35.71 13.74
CA GLN A 54 0.17 35.57 13.73
C GLN A 54 0.73 34.81 14.96
N PRO A 55 1.83 34.05 14.81
CA PRO A 55 2.46 33.35 15.94
C PRO A 55 3.42 34.22 16.75
N ARG A 56 3.31 34.13 18.08
CA ARG A 56 4.23 34.70 19.07
C ARG A 56 5.52 33.87 19.16
N ARG A 57 6.67 34.56 19.10
CA ARG A 57 8.02 34.00 19.29
C ARG A 57 8.30 33.76 20.79
N GLY A 58 8.42 32.49 21.19
CA GLY A 58 8.96 32.07 22.49
C GLY A 58 10.42 31.65 22.38
N ARG A 59 11.29 32.25 23.19
CA ARG A 59 12.74 32.01 23.25
C ARG A 59 13.01 31.07 24.44
N GLY A 60 13.40 29.82 24.18
CA GLY A 60 13.75 28.85 25.22
C GLY A 60 15.21 28.40 25.11
N GLN A 61 16.01 28.69 26.13
CA GLN A 61 17.33 28.12 26.39
C GLN A 61 17.16 26.76 27.09
N GLY A 62 17.98 25.74 26.76
CA GLY A 62 17.94 24.49 27.50
C GLY A 62 18.93 23.41 27.05
N GLN A 63 20.12 23.46 27.67
CA GLN A 63 20.97 22.37 28.16
C GLN A 63 21.33 21.16 27.27
N GLY A 64 22.65 20.97 27.12
CA GLY A 64 23.27 19.85 26.42
C GLY A 64 23.23 18.54 27.22
N GLN A 65 22.78 17.48 26.54
CA GLN A 65 22.71 16.12 27.06
C GLN A 65 23.78 15.27 26.34
N LYS A 66 24.79 14.83 27.08
CA LYS A 66 25.85 13.93 26.60
C LYS A 66 25.25 12.54 26.36
N ARG A 67 25.16 12.12 25.10
CA ARG A 67 24.74 10.76 24.71
C ARG A 67 25.97 9.83 24.68
N GLY A 68 26.04 8.92 25.64
CA GLY A 68 26.90 7.74 25.57
C GLY A 68 26.37 6.79 24.49
N ARG A 69 27.23 6.38 23.55
CA ARG A 69 26.94 5.35 22.56
C ARG A 69 27.16 4.00 23.20
N GLU A 70 26.09 3.39 23.67
CA GLU A 70 26.05 1.98 24.05
C GLU A 70 25.92 1.14 22.76
N ALA A 71 26.91 0.29 22.50
CA ALA A 71 26.92 -0.58 21.33
C ALA A 71 25.85 -1.66 21.52
N GLN A 72 24.70 -1.49 20.84
CA GLN A 72 23.65 -2.49 20.83
C GLN A 72 24.12 -3.72 20.06
N GLN A 73 24.37 -4.78 20.80
CA GLN A 73 24.66 -6.12 20.31
C GLN A 73 23.41 -6.65 19.61
N THR A 74 23.47 -6.81 18.28
CA THR A 74 22.38 -7.34 17.46
C THR A 74 22.12 -8.79 17.82
N GLN A 75 21.15 -9.05 18.69
CA GLN A 75 20.63 -10.40 18.89
C GLN A 75 19.92 -10.84 17.61
N ILE A 76 20.30 -12.03 17.12
CA ILE A 76 19.61 -12.71 16.02
C ILE A 76 18.23 -13.10 16.57
N ARG A 77 17.21 -12.31 16.24
CA ARG A 77 15.83 -12.54 16.66
C ARG A 77 15.25 -13.64 15.77
N ILE A 78 14.98 -14.81 16.34
CA ILE A 78 14.08 -15.79 15.72
C ILE A 78 12.68 -15.23 15.92
N LEU A 79 12.06 -14.77 14.84
CA LEU A 79 10.71 -14.21 14.86
C LEU A 79 9.71 -15.32 14.62
N ASP A 80 8.58 -15.26 15.33
CA ASP A 80 7.40 -16.07 15.00
C ASP A 80 6.99 -15.77 13.55
N GLU A 81 6.55 -16.77 12.79
CA GLU A 81 6.22 -16.59 11.36
C GLU A 81 5.11 -15.53 11.13
N ASP A 82 4.29 -15.31 12.15
CA ASP A 82 3.20 -14.35 12.19
C ASP A 82 3.60 -12.97 12.78
N ALA A 83 4.84 -12.80 13.20
CA ALA A 83 5.30 -11.53 13.74
C ALA A 83 5.32 -10.45 12.64
N VAL A 84 4.55 -9.39 12.85
CA VAL A 84 4.50 -8.23 11.95
C VAL A 84 5.69 -7.32 12.28
N VAL A 85 6.83 -7.56 11.64
CA VAL A 85 8.04 -6.74 11.79
C VAL A 85 8.47 -6.12 10.47
N PRO A 86 9.03 -4.90 10.48
CA PRO A 86 9.51 -4.27 9.24
C PRO A 86 10.51 -5.14 8.48
N GLY A 87 10.17 -5.44 7.22
CA GLY A 87 11.02 -6.15 6.27
C GLY A 87 12.13 -5.27 5.70
N ARG A 88 13.16 -5.92 5.16
CA ARG A 88 14.40 -5.31 4.66
C ARG A 88 14.42 -5.13 3.15
N GLY A 89 13.47 -5.74 2.44
CA GLY A 89 13.51 -5.82 0.97
C GLY A 89 12.67 -4.77 0.25
N TRP A 90 12.06 -3.82 0.96
CA TRP A 90 11.37 -2.68 0.35
C TRP A 90 12.38 -1.63 -0.11
N SER A 91 12.16 -1.04 -1.29
CA SER A 91 13.03 0.03 -1.79
C SER A 91 12.27 1.17 -2.44
N LEU A 92 12.87 2.35 -2.41
CA LEU A 92 12.32 3.52 -3.09
C LEU A 92 12.63 3.43 -4.59
N ASN A 93 11.59 3.29 -5.40
CA ASN A 93 11.67 3.21 -6.85
C ASN A 93 11.19 4.51 -7.49
N ASP A 94 11.84 4.91 -8.59
CA ASP A 94 11.48 6.06 -9.43
C ASP A 94 11.42 7.42 -8.69
N ALA A 95 11.98 7.50 -7.48
CA ALA A 95 12.17 8.77 -6.79
C ALA A 95 13.22 9.60 -7.53
N LYS A 96 12.83 10.81 -7.92
CA LYS A 96 13.69 11.76 -8.59
C LYS A 96 14.37 12.67 -7.57
N ALA A 97 15.61 13.05 -7.84
CA ALA A 97 16.30 14.04 -7.04
C ALA A 97 15.59 15.40 -7.12
N GLY A 98 15.67 16.18 -6.04
CA GLY A 98 15.10 17.53 -5.96
C GLY A 98 13.87 17.63 -5.08
N PHE A 99 13.17 18.76 -5.18
CA PHE A 99 11.94 19.05 -4.44
C PHE A 99 10.74 18.64 -5.30
N CYS A 100 10.05 17.58 -4.91
CA CYS A 100 8.97 16.91 -5.65
C CYS A 100 7.63 17.01 -4.90
N ASP A 101 7.17 18.23 -4.61
CA ASP A 101 5.91 18.48 -3.89
C ASP A 101 4.68 18.58 -4.80
N GLY A 102 4.84 18.37 -6.11
CA GLY A 102 3.78 18.51 -7.11
C GLY A 102 3.42 19.95 -7.48
N SER A 103 4.10 20.96 -6.90
CA SER A 103 3.91 22.35 -7.30
C SER A 103 4.49 22.62 -8.70
N SER A 104 3.98 23.65 -9.39
CA SER A 104 4.55 24.09 -10.68
C SER A 104 5.97 24.65 -10.55
N THR A 105 6.39 25.03 -9.34
CA THR A 105 7.74 25.50 -9.01
C THR A 105 8.65 24.40 -8.46
N SER A 106 8.15 23.16 -8.37
CA SER A 106 8.92 21.99 -7.97
C SER A 106 10.13 21.81 -8.88
N ARG A 107 11.27 21.42 -8.30
CA ARG A 107 12.53 21.13 -9.01
C ARG A 107 12.77 19.63 -9.09
N CYS A 108 11.69 18.87 -9.28
CA CYS A 108 11.71 17.42 -9.28
C CYS A 108 12.39 16.88 -10.55
N GLY A 109 13.34 15.96 -10.41
CA GLY A 109 14.00 15.33 -11.55
C GLY A 109 14.89 16.24 -12.37
N ARG A 110 15.30 17.39 -11.82
CA ARG A 110 16.32 18.24 -12.44
C ARG A 110 17.69 17.61 -12.24
N ASN A 111 18.06 16.72 -13.15
CA ASN A 111 19.43 16.23 -13.24
C ASN A 111 20.38 17.40 -13.44
N PHE A 112 21.49 17.39 -12.70
CA PHE A 112 22.54 18.38 -12.87
C PHE A 112 23.03 18.33 -14.32
N GLY A 113 22.93 19.45 -15.05
CA GLY A 113 23.31 19.55 -16.47
C GLY A 113 22.20 19.28 -17.50
N SER A 114 20.96 18.99 -17.10
CA SER A 114 19.84 18.90 -18.06
C SER A 114 19.41 20.29 -18.55
N ASN A 115 19.54 20.54 -19.86
CA ASN A 115 19.07 21.79 -20.49
C ASN A 115 17.55 21.82 -20.75
N CYS A 116 16.87 20.68 -20.61
CA CYS A 116 15.43 20.60 -20.82
C CYS A 116 14.70 20.89 -19.50
N LEU A 117 14.13 22.09 -19.38
CA LEU A 117 13.42 22.59 -18.20
C LEU A 117 12.26 21.68 -17.73
N LEU A 118 11.74 20.82 -18.62
CA LEU A 118 10.60 19.94 -18.40
C LEU A 118 10.93 18.45 -18.54
N SER A 119 12.20 18.07 -18.76
CA SER A 119 12.55 16.65 -18.86
C SER A 119 12.37 15.98 -17.49
N GLY A 120 11.59 14.90 -17.47
CA GLY A 120 11.28 14.17 -16.23
C GLY A 120 10.22 14.85 -15.34
N HIS A 121 9.65 15.99 -15.75
CA HIS A 121 8.53 16.60 -15.02
C HIS A 121 7.28 15.72 -15.15
N ASN A 122 6.70 15.34 -14.00
CA ASN A 122 5.34 14.85 -13.79
C ASN A 122 4.92 13.44 -14.28
N ASP A 123 5.78 12.66 -14.95
CA ASP A 123 5.45 11.24 -15.24
C ASP A 123 6.08 10.26 -14.23
N GLY A 124 7.08 10.71 -13.47
CA GLY A 124 7.68 9.91 -12.40
C GLY A 124 6.68 9.68 -11.27
N ARG A 125 6.49 8.42 -10.89
CA ARG A 125 5.63 8.03 -9.77
C ARG A 125 6.51 7.30 -8.76
N ALA A 126 7.15 8.08 -7.91
CA ALA A 126 7.93 7.55 -6.81
C ALA A 126 7.03 6.64 -5.95
N GLY A 127 7.58 5.53 -5.51
CA GLY A 127 6.88 4.62 -4.63
C GLY A 127 7.82 3.62 -3.98
N LEU A 128 7.35 3.00 -2.92
CA LEU A 128 8.01 1.86 -2.31
C LEU A 128 7.66 0.62 -3.13
N ILE A 129 8.67 0.06 -3.79
CA ILE A 129 8.55 -1.21 -4.50
C ILE A 129 8.93 -2.35 -3.53
N GLY A 130 8.15 -3.42 -3.58
CA GLY A 130 8.39 -4.63 -2.82
C GLY A 130 7.91 -5.84 -3.62
N ASP A 131 8.47 -6.99 -3.30
CA ASP A 131 8.07 -8.28 -3.83
C ASP A 131 7.88 -9.29 -2.70
N ALA A 132 7.60 -10.57 -3.01
CA ALA A 132 7.36 -11.58 -2.00
C ALA A 132 8.57 -11.87 -1.09
N LEU A 133 9.78 -11.45 -1.46
CA LEU A 133 10.98 -11.56 -0.62
C LEU A 133 11.18 -10.33 0.27
N SER A 134 10.37 -9.29 0.12
CA SER A 134 10.60 -8.00 0.79
C SER A 134 10.26 -7.96 2.28
N GLY A 135 9.54 -8.96 2.79
CA GLY A 135 8.99 -8.94 4.15
C GLY A 135 7.85 -7.92 4.29
N TRP A 136 7.52 -7.55 5.52
CA TRP A 136 6.43 -6.59 5.75
C TRP A 136 6.85 -5.14 5.46
N LEU A 137 6.00 -4.39 4.77
CA LEU A 137 6.01 -2.94 4.84
C LEU A 137 5.20 -2.52 6.06
N VAL A 138 5.87 -2.07 7.11
CA VAL A 138 5.23 -1.58 8.34
C VAL A 138 5.38 -0.07 8.42
N MET A 139 4.28 0.63 8.68
CA MET A 139 4.25 2.07 8.86
C MET A 139 3.22 2.49 9.90
N THR A 140 3.43 3.62 10.55
CA THR A 140 2.45 4.24 11.44
C THR A 140 1.73 5.37 10.70
N VAL A 141 0.41 5.27 10.58
CA VAL A 141 -0.46 6.31 10.03
C VAL A 141 -0.98 7.14 11.19
N PRO A 142 -0.59 8.42 11.31
CA PRO A 142 -0.95 9.21 12.47
C PRO A 142 -2.41 9.66 12.42
N ASN A 143 -3.03 9.89 13.58
CA ASN A 143 -4.27 10.66 13.68
C ASN A 143 -5.44 10.16 12.81
N VAL A 144 -5.67 8.84 12.74
CA VAL A 144 -6.78 8.26 11.98
C VAL A 144 -8.08 8.43 12.78
N LYS A 145 -9.06 9.17 12.24
CA LYS A 145 -10.32 9.52 12.93
C LYS A 145 -11.52 8.76 12.39
N GLU A 146 -11.64 8.69 11.06
CA GLU A 146 -12.79 8.10 10.37
C GLU A 146 -12.63 6.60 10.12
N GLY A 147 -11.57 5.98 10.64
CA GLY A 147 -11.34 4.54 10.48
C GLY A 147 -11.07 4.13 9.04
N ILE A 148 -10.58 5.04 8.21
CA ILE A 148 -10.32 4.78 6.79
C ILE A 148 -8.84 4.90 6.50
N ILE A 149 -8.25 3.85 5.95
CA ILE A 149 -6.90 3.88 5.36
C ILE A 149 -6.98 3.22 3.99
N LEU A 150 -6.62 3.96 2.95
CA LEU A 150 -6.57 3.50 1.56
C LEU A 150 -5.13 3.54 1.07
N MET A 151 -4.69 2.47 0.41
CA MET A 151 -3.38 2.44 -0.25
C MET A 151 -3.54 2.49 -1.76
N ARG A 152 -2.80 3.40 -2.41
CA ARG A 152 -2.60 3.37 -3.86
C ARG A 152 -1.44 2.43 -4.18
N MET A 153 -1.78 1.26 -4.69
CA MET A 153 -0.82 0.27 -5.15
C MET A 153 -0.83 0.16 -6.68
N GLU A 154 0.31 -0.28 -7.21
CA GLU A 154 0.49 -0.59 -8.61
C GLU A 154 0.90 -2.06 -8.70
N CYS A 155 0.00 -2.90 -9.23
CA CYS A 155 0.25 -4.32 -9.51
C CYS A 155 0.78 -4.56 -10.93
N TRP A 156 0.89 -3.50 -11.74
CA TRP A 156 1.42 -3.55 -13.11
C TRP A 156 2.92 -3.20 -13.18
N VAL A 157 3.64 -3.41 -12.08
CA VAL A 157 5.08 -3.18 -12.00
C VAL A 157 5.77 -4.40 -12.61
N ALA A 158 6.87 -4.20 -13.33
CA ALA A 158 7.55 -5.33 -13.97
C ALA A 158 8.03 -6.34 -12.92
N ALA A 159 7.84 -7.63 -13.19
CA ALA A 159 8.43 -8.69 -12.37
C ALA A 159 9.95 -8.50 -12.24
N ASN A 160 10.52 -8.89 -11.10
CA ASN A 160 11.96 -8.78 -10.81
C ASN A 160 12.53 -7.35 -10.83
N SER A 161 11.69 -6.32 -10.76
CA SER A 161 12.14 -4.93 -10.86
C SER A 161 12.50 -4.27 -9.53
N ASN A 162 12.33 -4.98 -8.41
CA ASN A 162 12.84 -4.53 -7.12
C ASN A 162 14.36 -4.78 -7.04
N PRO A 163 15.20 -3.73 -7.04
CA PRO A 163 16.65 -3.88 -7.00
C PRO A 163 17.15 -4.37 -5.64
N ARG A 164 16.36 -4.18 -4.57
CA ARG A 164 16.80 -4.47 -3.20
C ARG A 164 16.88 -5.96 -2.91
N THR A 165 16.02 -6.75 -3.54
CA THR A 165 15.93 -8.20 -3.40
C THR A 165 16.68 -8.94 -4.51
N GLU A 166 17.48 -8.23 -5.31
CA GLU A 166 18.29 -8.86 -6.34
C GLU A 166 19.28 -9.85 -5.73
N GLY A 167 19.24 -11.09 -6.20
CA GLY A 167 20.04 -12.20 -5.67
C GLY A 167 19.49 -12.83 -4.38
N TRP A 168 18.41 -12.32 -3.80
CA TRP A 168 17.81 -12.94 -2.61
C TRP A 168 17.10 -14.24 -2.99
N THR A 169 17.26 -15.25 -2.14
CA THR A 169 16.60 -16.56 -2.28
C THR A 169 15.52 -16.80 -1.23
N ALA A 170 15.44 -15.94 -0.21
CA ALA A 170 14.49 -16.02 0.88
C ALA A 170 14.05 -14.63 1.34
N VAL A 171 12.94 -14.59 2.07
CA VAL A 171 12.41 -13.37 2.66
C VAL A 171 13.46 -12.72 3.56
N ASP A 172 13.60 -11.40 3.41
CA ASP A 172 14.52 -10.59 4.19
C ASP A 172 15.99 -11.01 4.07
N ASP A 173 16.45 -11.67 3.00
CA ASP A 173 17.85 -12.12 2.84
C ASP A 173 18.33 -12.99 3.99
N GLN A 174 17.41 -13.75 4.61
CA GLN A 174 17.82 -14.76 5.57
C GLN A 174 18.57 -15.85 4.79
N PRO A 175 19.78 -16.26 5.23
CA PRO A 175 20.48 -17.35 4.57
C PRO A 175 19.56 -18.57 4.56
N ALA A 176 19.38 -19.18 3.38
CA ALA A 176 18.70 -20.44 3.32
C ALA A 176 19.37 -21.40 4.32
N PRO A 177 18.59 -22.20 5.08
CA PRO A 177 19.13 -23.04 6.16
C PRO A 177 20.20 -24.03 5.69
N ASP A 178 20.36 -24.20 4.38
CA ASP A 178 21.35 -25.02 3.69
C ASP A 178 22.53 -24.24 3.10
N GLY A 179 22.88 -23.05 3.60
CA GLY A 179 24.23 -22.48 3.59
C GLY A 179 24.96 -22.29 2.24
N ASN A 180 24.33 -22.56 1.10
CA ASN A 180 24.98 -22.48 -0.21
C ASN A 180 24.67 -21.13 -0.86
N GLY A 181 25.22 -20.07 -0.25
CA GLY A 181 25.11 -18.69 -0.73
C GLY A 181 25.85 -18.46 -2.05
N GLY A 182 25.23 -18.88 -3.15
CA GLY A 182 25.69 -18.61 -4.50
C GLY A 182 25.33 -17.20 -4.92
N GLY A 183 26.24 -16.25 -4.68
CA GLY A 183 26.15 -14.90 -5.23
C GLY A 183 26.19 -14.91 -6.76
N GLY A 184 25.13 -14.44 -7.39
CA GLY A 184 25.07 -14.17 -8.82
C GLY A 184 23.98 -13.12 -9.07
N GLY A 185 24.14 -12.13 -9.92
CA GLY A 185 25.21 -11.75 -10.83
C GLY A 185 24.66 -10.53 -11.56
N GLY A 186 25.37 -9.40 -11.50
CA GLY A 186 24.91 -8.15 -12.12
C GLY A 186 24.75 -8.32 -13.63
N GLY A 187 23.52 -8.21 -14.10
CA GLY A 187 23.20 -8.17 -15.53
C GLY A 187 23.41 -6.77 -16.08
N ASP A 188 24.38 -6.61 -16.98
CA ASP A 188 24.66 -5.38 -17.71
C ASP A 188 23.47 -4.97 -18.59
N GLY A 189 22.83 -3.86 -18.22
CA GLY A 189 21.68 -3.29 -18.93
C GLY A 189 22.07 -2.54 -20.20
N GLY A 190 22.23 -3.26 -21.31
CA GLY A 190 22.35 -2.66 -22.65
C GLY A 190 21.00 -2.20 -23.19
N SER A 191 20.67 -0.90 -23.08
CA SER A 191 19.43 -0.34 -23.64
C SER A 191 19.62 0.13 -25.10
N ASN A 192 19.09 -0.61 -26.06
CA ASN A 192 18.95 -0.14 -27.45
C ASN A 192 17.61 0.60 -27.58
N SER A 193 17.68 1.93 -27.79
CA SER A 193 16.54 2.84 -27.78
C SER A 193 15.79 2.84 -29.12
N THR A 194 14.86 1.90 -29.30
CA THR A 194 13.66 2.12 -30.13
C THR A 194 12.50 2.49 -29.21
N ARG A 195 11.58 3.36 -29.66
CA ARG A 195 10.34 3.67 -28.92
C ARG A 195 9.43 2.43 -28.91
N GLY A 196 9.76 1.47 -28.06
CA GLY A 196 8.85 0.41 -27.67
C GLY A 196 7.75 1.01 -26.83
N LEU A 197 6.50 0.88 -27.29
CA LEU A 197 5.37 0.98 -26.37
C LEU A 197 5.65 0.02 -25.21
N LYS A 198 5.46 0.47 -23.96
CA LYS A 198 5.65 -0.40 -22.80
C LYS A 198 4.84 -1.67 -23.04
N GLY A 199 5.49 -2.83 -22.97
CA GLY A 199 4.80 -4.12 -23.07
C GLY A 199 3.68 -4.22 -22.03
N ASN A 200 2.78 -5.18 -22.22
CA ASN A 200 1.79 -5.47 -21.19
C ASN A 200 2.53 -5.73 -19.86
N PRO A 201 1.99 -5.23 -18.74
CA PRO A 201 2.59 -5.48 -17.45
C PRO A 201 2.65 -6.98 -17.18
N ALA A 202 3.66 -7.41 -16.43
CA ALA A 202 3.75 -8.79 -15.97
C ALA A 202 2.52 -9.11 -15.11
N GLU A 203 1.90 -10.25 -15.36
CA GLU A 203 0.82 -10.73 -14.50
C GLU A 203 1.37 -11.18 -13.15
N LEU A 204 0.64 -10.91 -12.07
CA LEU A 204 1.00 -11.43 -10.75
C LEU A 204 0.92 -12.96 -10.75
N PRO A 205 1.83 -13.66 -10.05
CA PRO A 205 1.76 -15.11 -9.83
C PRO A 205 0.43 -15.58 -9.24
N ASP A 206 -0.08 -16.73 -9.70
CA ASP A 206 -1.35 -17.31 -9.21
C ASP A 206 -1.27 -17.78 -7.74
N ASP A 207 -0.07 -18.08 -7.26
CA ASP A 207 0.20 -18.44 -5.86
C ASP A 207 0.44 -17.21 -4.96
N MET A 208 0.19 -16.00 -5.46
CA MET A 208 0.36 -14.78 -4.70
C MET A 208 -0.68 -14.69 -3.57
N GLU A 209 -0.17 -14.39 -2.38
CA GLU A 209 -0.98 -13.99 -1.22
C GLU A 209 -0.58 -12.59 -0.76
N PHE A 210 -1.56 -11.80 -0.33
CA PHE A 210 -1.40 -10.46 0.20
C PHE A 210 -1.95 -10.38 1.62
N ASP A 211 -1.07 -10.10 2.58
CA ASP A 211 -1.45 -9.95 3.97
C ASP A 211 -1.62 -8.48 4.34
N ILE A 212 -2.62 -8.20 5.18
CA ILE A 212 -2.86 -6.93 5.84
C ILE A 212 -2.81 -7.15 7.35
N ALA A 213 -2.02 -6.33 8.03
CA ALA A 213 -1.97 -6.27 9.47
C ALA A 213 -2.32 -4.88 9.99
N ILE A 214 -3.06 -4.83 11.10
CA ILE A 214 -3.43 -3.61 11.81
C ILE A 214 -3.02 -3.77 13.27
N ASN A 215 -2.20 -2.85 13.78
CA ASN A 215 -1.69 -2.86 15.16
C ASN A 215 -1.04 -4.21 15.55
N GLY A 216 -0.14 -4.70 14.69
CA GLY A 216 0.61 -5.94 14.89
C GLY A 216 -0.16 -7.25 14.67
N ALA A 217 -1.46 -7.21 14.34
CA ALA A 217 -2.27 -8.40 14.10
C ALA A 217 -2.65 -8.53 12.62
N ILE A 218 -2.45 -9.70 12.03
CA ILE A 218 -2.92 -10.00 10.67
C ILE A 218 -4.45 -10.05 10.68
N VAL A 219 -5.09 -9.10 10.00
CA VAL A 219 -6.56 -8.98 9.94
C VAL A 219 -7.13 -9.57 8.65
N LYS A 220 -6.30 -9.69 7.60
CA LYS A 220 -6.75 -10.21 6.32
C LYS A 220 -5.59 -10.81 5.52
N THR A 221 -5.85 -11.94 4.88
CA THR A 221 -4.98 -12.56 3.86
C THR A 221 -5.83 -12.80 2.62
N MET A 222 -5.38 -12.31 1.47
CA MET A 222 -6.08 -12.41 0.18
C MET A 222 -5.24 -13.22 -0.80
N LYS A 223 -5.89 -14.06 -1.61
CA LYS A 223 -5.27 -14.65 -2.81
C LYS A 223 -5.28 -13.65 -3.97
N LYS A 224 -4.53 -13.92 -5.04
CA LYS A 224 -4.46 -13.08 -6.25
C LYS A 224 -5.84 -12.59 -6.73
N GLU A 225 -6.81 -13.47 -6.92
CA GLU A 225 -8.13 -13.12 -7.48
C GLU A 225 -8.91 -12.18 -6.55
N GLU A 226 -8.89 -12.46 -5.24
CA GLU A 226 -9.49 -11.59 -4.23
C GLU A 226 -8.76 -10.25 -4.19
N PHE A 227 -7.42 -10.25 -4.16
CA PHE A 227 -6.61 -9.03 -4.15
C PHE A 227 -6.92 -8.14 -5.36
N MET A 228 -7.02 -8.72 -6.55
CA MET A 228 -7.29 -7.97 -7.79
C MET A 228 -8.72 -7.42 -7.85
N SER A 229 -9.70 -8.17 -7.32
CA SER A 229 -11.11 -7.72 -7.25
C SER A 229 -11.40 -6.76 -6.09
N TRP A 230 -10.62 -6.84 -5.01
CA TRP A 230 -10.70 -5.94 -3.85
C TRP A 230 -10.23 -4.52 -4.19
N GLY A 231 -9.26 -4.41 -5.10
CA GLY A 231 -8.78 -3.13 -5.61
C GLY A 231 -9.86 -2.40 -6.41
N VAL A 232 -10.02 -1.11 -6.15
CA VAL A 232 -10.95 -0.25 -6.89
C VAL A 232 -10.17 0.60 -7.89
N GLU A 233 -10.17 0.20 -9.16
CA GLU A 233 -9.62 1.03 -10.24
C GLU A 233 -10.56 2.22 -10.52
N LYS A 234 -10.05 3.44 -10.35
CA LYS A 234 -10.81 4.68 -10.64
C LYS A 234 -10.54 5.19 -12.04
N THR A 235 -9.30 5.09 -12.46
CA THR A 235 -8.82 5.46 -13.79
C THR A 235 -7.65 4.55 -14.14
N LYS A 236 -7.29 4.50 -15.42
CA LYS A 236 -6.16 3.71 -15.89
C LYS A 236 -4.90 4.01 -15.05
N ASN A 237 -4.28 2.96 -14.51
CA ASN A 237 -3.09 3.04 -13.65
C ASN A 237 -3.34 3.78 -12.32
N PHE A 238 -4.57 3.78 -11.82
CA PHE A 238 -4.94 4.30 -10.50
C PHE A 238 -5.95 3.36 -9.85
N ALA A 239 -5.44 2.51 -8.97
CA ALA A 239 -6.25 1.62 -8.14
C ALA A 239 -5.98 1.87 -6.66
N LEU A 240 -7.03 1.74 -5.85
CA LEU A 240 -7.00 1.92 -4.41
C LEU A 240 -7.45 0.63 -3.73
N TRP A 241 -6.72 0.20 -2.72
CA TRP A 241 -7.12 -0.90 -1.85
C TRP A 241 -7.50 -0.33 -0.49
N PRO A 242 -8.72 -0.59 0.01
CA PRO A 242 -9.06 -0.31 1.39
C PRO A 242 -8.28 -1.26 2.29
N ILE A 243 -7.43 -0.68 3.13
CA ILE A 243 -6.60 -1.39 4.11
C ILE A 243 -7.27 -1.39 5.48
N LEU A 244 -7.91 -0.28 5.83
CA LEU A 244 -8.80 -0.14 6.98
C LEU A 244 -10.08 0.56 6.51
N ASP A 245 -11.23 -0.01 6.87
CA ASP A 245 -12.57 0.56 6.69
C ASP A 245 -13.42 0.14 7.88
N ASP A 246 -13.25 0.84 9.02
CA ASP A 246 -13.89 0.54 10.30
C ASP A 246 -14.95 1.61 10.63
N VAL A 247 -16.20 1.25 10.41
CA VAL A 247 -17.36 2.12 10.66
C VAL A 247 -17.57 2.41 12.15
N GLU A 248 -17.15 1.52 13.04
CA GLU A 248 -17.27 1.76 14.49
C GLU A 248 -16.18 2.73 14.96
N TRP A 249 -14.98 2.64 14.39
CA TRP A 249 -13.92 3.63 14.59
C TRP A 249 -14.38 5.04 14.22
N ALA A 250 -15.07 5.18 13.08
CA ALA A 250 -15.63 6.46 12.63
C ALA A 250 -16.69 7.05 13.58
N LYS A 251 -17.31 6.22 14.42
CA LYS A 251 -18.33 6.65 15.40
C LYS A 251 -17.73 7.00 16.77
N MET A 252 -16.44 6.71 17.00
CA MET A 252 -15.80 6.99 18.28
C MET A 252 -15.78 8.50 18.54
N ASP A 253 -16.12 8.88 19.76
CA ASP A 253 -15.93 10.26 20.22
C ASP A 253 -14.47 10.44 20.61
N TRP A 254 -13.70 11.07 19.71
CA TRP A 254 -12.29 11.39 19.94
C TRP A 254 -12.10 12.53 20.95
N GLY A 255 -13.17 13.24 21.35
CA GLY A 255 -13.08 14.40 22.24
C GLY A 255 -12.10 15.45 21.70
N ASP A 256 -11.13 15.84 22.54
CA ASP A 256 -10.05 16.77 22.17
C ASP A 256 -8.87 16.08 21.43
N GLN A 257 -8.94 14.76 21.20
CA GLN A 257 -7.88 14.04 20.48
C GLN A 257 -8.05 14.18 18.97
N ASP A 258 -6.92 14.27 18.27
CA ASP A 258 -6.89 14.32 16.82
C ASP A 258 -6.95 12.93 16.16
N GLY A 259 -7.64 11.97 16.77
CA GLY A 259 -7.70 10.58 16.30
C GLY A 259 -6.65 9.72 16.99
N LYS A 260 -6.38 8.54 16.43
CA LYS A 260 -5.39 7.61 16.97
C LYS A 260 -4.42 7.14 15.89
N ASP A 261 -3.16 7.00 16.29
CA ASP A 261 -2.13 6.42 15.44
C ASP A 261 -2.42 4.93 15.20
N VAL A 262 -2.38 4.52 13.94
CA VAL A 262 -2.63 3.14 13.51
C VAL A 262 -1.36 2.59 12.88
N GLU A 263 -0.87 1.46 13.39
CA GLU A 263 0.17 0.71 12.70
C GLU A 263 -0.46 -0.14 11.59
N VAL A 264 0.06 0.02 10.38
CA VAL A 264 -0.35 -0.71 9.19
C VAL A 264 0.82 -1.53 8.69
N GLY A 265 0.60 -2.84 8.55
CA GLY A 265 1.51 -3.78 7.90
C GLY A 265 0.90 -4.31 6.62
N VAL A 266 1.67 -4.35 5.52
CA VAL A 266 1.31 -5.13 4.33
C VAL A 266 2.46 -6.01 3.88
N ARG A 267 2.18 -7.20 3.35
CA ARG A 267 3.20 -8.13 2.87
C ARG A 267 2.69 -8.92 1.66
N LEU A 268 3.60 -9.24 0.75
CA LEU A 268 3.36 -10.18 -0.33
C LEU A 268 4.04 -11.51 -0.01
N ARG A 269 3.38 -12.60 -0.39
CA ARG A 269 3.93 -13.96 -0.34
C ARG A 269 3.68 -14.62 -1.69
N SER A 270 4.65 -15.40 -2.16
CA SER A 270 4.58 -16.24 -3.36
C SER A 270 5.85 -17.09 -3.39
N ALA A 271 5.73 -18.35 -3.77
CA ALA A 271 6.87 -19.23 -4.03
C ALA A 271 7.68 -18.78 -5.25
N ARG A 272 7.11 -17.93 -6.11
CA ARG A 272 7.82 -17.28 -7.23
C ARG A 272 8.59 -16.03 -6.83
N GLY A 273 8.64 -15.70 -5.54
CA GLY A 273 9.53 -14.69 -4.96
C GLY A 273 9.42 -13.33 -5.66
N ARG A 274 10.50 -12.93 -6.35
CA ARG A 274 10.63 -11.63 -7.03
C ARG A 274 9.65 -11.41 -8.18
N GLU A 275 8.95 -12.45 -8.65
CA GLU A 275 7.93 -12.29 -9.69
C GLU A 275 6.67 -11.60 -9.17
N ALA A 276 6.32 -11.76 -7.89
CA ALA A 276 5.19 -11.10 -7.26
C ALA A 276 5.58 -9.69 -6.79
N THR A 277 5.65 -8.72 -7.71
CA THR A 277 6.09 -7.34 -7.41
C THR A 277 4.89 -6.37 -7.36
N VAL A 278 4.86 -5.50 -6.36
CA VAL A 278 3.96 -4.35 -6.31
C VAL A 278 4.70 -3.07 -5.94
N ARG A 279 4.07 -1.92 -6.22
CA ARG A 279 4.55 -0.61 -5.77
C ARG A 279 3.48 0.14 -4.99
N VAL A 280 3.77 0.48 -3.75
CA VAL A 280 2.96 1.38 -2.92
C VAL A 280 3.42 2.81 -3.18
N SER A 281 2.50 3.68 -3.58
CA SER A 281 2.85 5.07 -3.94
C SER A 281 2.26 6.11 -3.00
N HIS A 282 1.05 5.88 -2.49
CA HIS A 282 0.35 6.81 -1.63
C HIS A 282 -0.45 6.05 -0.58
N VAL A 283 -0.57 6.67 0.59
CA VAL A 283 -1.49 6.26 1.65
C VAL A 283 -2.40 7.44 1.93
N TYR A 284 -3.70 7.21 1.80
CA TYR A 284 -4.74 8.18 2.13
C TYR A 284 -5.42 7.70 3.41
N TYR A 285 -5.72 8.62 4.32
CA TYR A 285 -6.43 8.27 5.54
C TYR A 285 -7.34 9.42 5.97
N ALA A 286 -8.36 9.07 6.74
CA ALA A 286 -9.28 10.00 7.37
C ALA A 286 -9.60 9.47 8.77
#